data_AF-A0A1B6DSL4-F1
#
_entry.id   AF-A0A1B6DSL4-F1
#
_cell.length_a   1.000
_cell.length_b   1.000
_cell.length_c   1.000
_cell.angle_alpha   90.00
_cell.angle_beta   90.00
_cell.angle_gamma   90.00
#
_symmetry.space_group_name_H-M   'P 1'
#
loop_
_entity.id
_entity.type
_entity.pdbx_description
1 polymer ?
#
loop_
_entity_poly.entity_id
_entity_poly.type
_entity_poly.pdbx_seq_one_letter_code
_entity_poly.pdbx_strand_id
1 'polypeptide(L)'
;MADKIKKFFEKKKAEAKFKKAGPGHRLNESRSESLSQKSSSSGSVSNVPRAPLSAEAKQAAAAALARLEGGKTNAPAFNTSLAAIQAKVKRELEAEKKLAAAASEMKTESESESSFKEFEASPILAVKGVYFKCPLIGPEILSKEEWRVKIKDFLYEQLGEERGLTACLIIHSCNKNKDKVEQCVETLCKYLENIVHNPDEDKYQRIRMSNRIFQEKVVGIEGALEFLSAAGFKQQMLPFQDSEDSFLVFDKNEVEDMETLNARKIVC
;
A
#
# COMPACT_ATOMS: atom_id res chain seq x y z
N MET A 1 -3.50 -21.47 7.89
CA MET A 1 -3.36 -20.28 7.02
C MET A 1 -2.49 -20.52 5.78
N ALA A 2 -1.18 -20.77 5.92
CA ALA A 2 -0.26 -20.83 4.77
C ALA A 2 -0.60 -21.89 3.72
N ASP A 3 -0.98 -23.11 4.12
CA ASP A 3 -1.12 -24.22 3.14
C ASP A 3 -2.39 -24.15 2.30
N LYS A 4 -3.50 -23.62 2.84
CA LYS A 4 -4.73 -23.39 2.06
C LYS A 4 -4.55 -22.22 1.09
N ILE A 5 -3.93 -21.14 1.53
CA ILE A 5 -3.59 -19.98 0.69
C ILE A 5 -2.59 -20.39 -0.40
N LYS A 6 -1.56 -21.19 -0.07
CA LYS A 6 -0.62 -21.76 -1.05
C LYS A 6 -1.34 -22.62 -2.07
N LYS A 7 -2.22 -23.54 -1.65
CA LYS A 7 -3.02 -24.37 -2.58
C LYS A 7 -3.89 -23.52 -3.50
N PHE A 8 -4.50 -22.44 -3.00
CA PHE A 8 -5.26 -21.49 -3.82
C PHE A 8 -4.36 -20.86 -4.90
N PHE A 9 -3.20 -20.32 -4.51
CA PHE A 9 -2.25 -19.74 -5.46
C PHE A 9 -1.64 -20.78 -6.40
N GLU A 10 -1.42 -22.02 -5.96
CA GLU A 10 -0.93 -23.11 -6.80
C GLU A 10 -1.97 -23.53 -7.85
N LYS A 11 -3.24 -23.67 -7.47
CA LYS A 11 -4.36 -23.94 -8.38
C LYS A 11 -4.49 -22.83 -9.43
N LYS A 12 -4.52 -21.57 -9.01
CA LYS A 12 -4.61 -20.41 -9.93
C LYS A 12 -3.34 -20.26 -10.79
N LYS A 13 -2.15 -20.55 -10.26
CA LYS A 13 -0.90 -20.60 -11.05
C LYS A 13 -0.93 -21.71 -12.09
N ALA A 14 -1.45 -22.90 -11.76
CA ALA A 14 -1.60 -24.00 -12.70
C ALA A 14 -2.57 -23.60 -13.83
N GLU A 15 -3.73 -23.05 -13.47
CA GLU A 15 -4.72 -22.55 -14.43
C GLU A 15 -4.13 -21.47 -15.36
N ALA A 16 -3.37 -20.52 -14.83
CA ALA A 16 -2.69 -19.49 -15.62
C ALA A 16 -1.62 -20.08 -16.56
N LYS A 17 -0.91 -21.13 -16.13
CA LYS A 17 0.04 -21.85 -17.00
C LYS A 17 -0.68 -22.58 -18.13
N PHE A 18 -1.81 -23.23 -17.86
CA PHE A 18 -2.63 -23.88 -18.88
C PHE A 18 -3.20 -22.87 -19.88
N LYS A 19 -3.73 -21.73 -19.42
CA LYS A 19 -4.22 -20.65 -20.29
C LYS A 19 -3.11 -20.03 -21.14
N LYS A 20 -1.88 -19.95 -20.62
CA LYS A 20 -0.72 -19.40 -21.35
C LYS A 20 -0.10 -20.40 -22.35
N ALA A 21 -0.33 -21.70 -22.19
CA ALA A 21 0.27 -22.73 -23.04
C ALA A 21 -0.29 -22.76 -24.48
N GLY A 22 -1.36 -22.01 -24.77
CA GLY A 22 -1.98 -21.97 -26.10
C GLY A 22 -2.78 -23.24 -26.42
N PRO A 23 -3.50 -23.28 -27.56
CA PRO A 23 -4.24 -24.47 -27.98
C PRO A 23 -3.27 -25.66 -28.12
N GLY A 24 -3.60 -26.77 -27.46
CA GLY A 24 -2.72 -27.93 -27.36
C GLY A 24 -2.41 -28.56 -28.71
N HIS A 25 -1.12 -28.71 -29.02
CA HIS A 25 -0.63 -29.41 -30.21
C HIS A 25 -0.48 -30.90 -29.91
N ARG A 26 -1.11 -31.77 -30.70
CA ARG A 26 -0.91 -33.22 -30.58
C ARG A 26 0.35 -33.61 -31.35
N LEU A 27 1.16 -34.52 -30.80
CA LEU A 27 2.42 -35.00 -31.39
C LEU A 27 2.28 -35.68 -32.78
N ASN A 28 1.09 -35.69 -33.38
CA ASN A 28 0.81 -36.22 -34.72
C ASN A 28 0.55 -35.14 -35.77
N GLU A 29 0.68 -33.85 -35.44
CA GLU A 29 0.49 -32.76 -36.41
C GLU A 29 1.84 -32.27 -36.97
N SER A 30 2.03 -32.48 -38.28
CA SER A 30 3.18 -32.02 -39.05
C SER A 30 3.15 -30.49 -39.26
N ARG A 31 4.24 -29.82 -38.87
CA ARG A 31 4.42 -28.36 -38.98
C ARG A 31 4.90 -27.97 -40.38
N SER A 32 4.15 -27.11 -41.06
CA SER A 32 4.59 -26.44 -42.29
C SER A 32 5.53 -25.28 -41.95
N GLU A 33 6.67 -25.22 -42.64
CA GLU A 33 7.74 -24.23 -42.48
C GLU A 33 7.38 -22.84 -43.02
N SER A 34 7.84 -21.78 -42.33
CA SER A 34 8.17 -20.51 -42.99
C SER A 34 9.18 -19.66 -42.17
N LEU A 35 10.43 -19.73 -42.63
CA LEU A 35 11.36 -18.64 -42.97
C LEU A 35 11.72 -17.52 -41.95
N SER A 36 12.95 -17.69 -41.44
CA SER A 36 14.04 -16.72 -41.24
C SER A 36 13.93 -15.25 -41.71
N GLN A 37 14.45 -14.30 -40.92
CA GLN A 37 15.76 -13.64 -41.15
C GLN A 37 16.14 -12.62 -40.06
N LYS A 38 17.43 -12.64 -39.65
CA LYS A 38 18.16 -11.64 -38.86
C LYS A 38 18.95 -10.73 -39.81
N SER A 39 19.16 -9.46 -39.44
CA SER A 39 20.37 -8.72 -39.83
C SER A 39 20.74 -7.66 -38.78
N SER A 40 22.03 -7.61 -38.50
CA SER A 40 22.74 -6.72 -37.60
C SER A 40 23.62 -5.77 -38.41
N SER A 41 23.68 -4.48 -38.06
CA SER A 41 24.79 -3.61 -38.49
C SER A 41 25.18 -2.63 -37.40
N SER A 42 26.47 -2.71 -37.04
CA SER A 42 27.23 -1.83 -36.17
C SER A 42 27.64 -0.56 -36.91
N GLY A 43 27.44 0.61 -36.30
CA GLY A 43 27.93 1.91 -36.77
C GLY A 43 28.73 2.64 -35.69
N SER A 44 29.87 3.19 -36.08
CA SER A 44 30.99 3.68 -35.27
C SER A 44 30.74 4.99 -34.51
N VAL A 45 31.29 5.10 -33.30
CA VAL A 45 31.29 6.30 -32.46
C VAL A 45 32.39 7.27 -32.91
N SER A 46 32.02 8.50 -33.27
CA SER A 46 32.94 9.60 -33.58
C SER A 46 33.49 10.24 -32.30
N ASN A 47 34.79 10.52 -32.30
CA ASN A 47 35.54 11.06 -31.16
C ASN A 47 35.44 12.60 -31.18
N VAL A 48 34.84 13.22 -30.16
CA VAL A 48 34.72 14.68 -30.04
C VAL A 48 35.86 15.22 -29.15
N PRO A 49 36.63 16.25 -29.57
CA PRO A 49 37.69 16.83 -28.74
C PRO A 49 37.13 17.58 -27.53
N ARG A 50 37.84 17.51 -26.38
CA ARG A 50 37.45 18.14 -25.11
C ARG A 50 37.34 19.66 -25.23
N ALA A 51 36.18 20.20 -24.87
CA ALA A 51 35.94 21.64 -24.77
C ALA A 51 36.72 22.26 -23.59
N PRO A 52 37.11 23.55 -23.67
CA PRO A 52 37.76 24.25 -22.56
C PRO A 52 36.83 24.44 -21.36
N LEU A 53 37.42 24.53 -20.16
CA LEU A 53 36.72 24.67 -18.87
C LEU A 53 35.73 25.85 -18.88
N SER A 54 34.49 25.59 -18.44
CA SER A 54 33.39 26.56 -18.37
C SER A 54 33.70 27.72 -17.40
N ALA A 55 33.01 28.84 -17.58
CA ALA A 55 33.16 30.02 -16.73
C ALA A 55 32.89 29.72 -15.25
N GLU A 56 31.92 28.85 -14.96
CA GLU A 56 31.60 28.40 -13.60
C GLU A 56 32.74 27.59 -12.96
N ALA A 57 33.38 26.72 -13.74
CA ALA A 57 34.54 25.96 -13.24
C ALA A 57 35.71 26.87 -12.88
N LYS A 58 35.92 27.97 -13.63
CA LYS A 58 36.95 28.98 -13.32
C LYS A 58 36.61 29.77 -12.06
N GLN A 59 35.33 30.13 -11.86
CA GLN A 59 34.88 30.85 -10.67
C GLN A 59 35.00 29.99 -9.41
N ALA A 60 34.65 28.69 -9.50
CA ALA A 60 34.82 27.75 -8.40
C ALA A 60 36.30 27.54 -8.04
N ALA A 61 37.19 27.47 -9.04
CA ALA A 61 38.63 27.39 -8.83
C ALA A 61 39.18 28.64 -8.14
N ALA A 62 38.73 29.84 -8.53
CA ALA A 62 39.12 31.10 -7.89
C ALA A 62 38.64 31.16 -6.43
N ALA A 63 37.43 30.70 -6.13
CA ALA A 63 36.90 30.65 -4.75
C ALA A 63 37.68 29.65 -3.87
N ALA A 64 38.15 28.54 -4.43
CA ALA A 64 38.99 27.58 -3.71
C ALA A 64 40.38 28.14 -3.39
N LEU A 65 40.98 28.90 -4.32
CA LEU A 65 42.25 29.59 -4.08
C LEU A 65 42.12 30.66 -2.98
N ALA A 66 41.02 31.42 -2.96
CA ALA A 66 40.77 32.40 -1.89
C ALA A 66 40.68 31.77 -0.49
N ARG A 67 40.21 30.51 -0.39
CA ARG A 67 40.20 29.76 0.87
C ARG A 67 41.60 29.29 1.30
N LEU A 68 42.46 28.96 0.34
CA LEU A 68 43.86 28.58 0.61
C LEU A 68 44.69 29.79 1.04
N GLU A 69 44.43 30.96 0.47
CA GLU A 69 45.13 32.21 0.81
C GLU A 69 44.68 32.81 2.15
N GLY A 70 43.39 32.69 2.51
CA GLY A 70 42.88 33.11 3.82
C GLY A 70 43.37 32.27 5.02
N GLY A 71 44.07 31.15 4.76
CA GLY A 71 44.63 30.26 5.78
C GLY A 71 45.96 30.72 6.40
N LYS A 72 46.48 31.90 6.02
CA LYS A 72 47.71 32.44 6.61
C LYS A 72 47.54 33.88 7.09
N THR A 73 47.80 34.03 8.38
CA THR A 73 48.15 35.24 9.15
C THR A 73 47.03 35.96 9.91
N ASN A 74 47.31 36.08 11.22
CA ASN A 74 46.82 37.07 12.17
C ASN A 74 45.44 36.80 12.78
N ALA A 75 45.42 35.91 13.78
CA ALA A 75 44.47 36.04 14.88
C ALA A 75 44.79 37.35 15.64
N PRO A 76 43.93 38.38 15.62
CA PRO A 76 44.13 39.52 16.49
C PRO A 76 43.85 39.10 17.93
N ALA A 77 44.74 39.54 18.83
CA ALA A 77 44.71 39.27 20.25
C ALA A 77 43.37 39.67 20.89
N PHE A 78 42.90 38.78 21.76
CA PHE A 78 41.78 38.88 22.68
C PHE A 78 41.67 40.28 23.34
N ASN A 79 40.77 41.11 22.81
CA ASN A 79 40.19 42.28 23.48
C ASN A 79 38.73 42.46 23.01
N THR A 80 37.94 41.39 23.18
CA THR A 80 36.49 41.42 22.98
C THR A 80 35.83 42.11 24.18
N SER A 81 35.60 43.42 24.06
CA SER A 81 34.85 44.17 25.07
C SER A 81 33.44 43.58 25.24
N LEU A 82 32.90 43.68 26.46
CA LEU A 82 31.58 43.12 26.82
C LEU A 82 30.45 43.62 25.89
N ALA A 83 30.60 44.84 25.36
CA ALA A 83 29.72 45.43 24.35
C ALA A 83 29.72 44.67 23.00
N ALA A 84 30.87 44.17 22.55
CA ALA A 84 30.96 43.39 21.32
C ALA A 84 30.29 42.02 21.48
N ILE A 85 30.41 41.40 22.65
CA ILE A 85 29.73 40.14 22.98
C ILE A 85 28.21 40.35 23.04
N GLN A 86 27.75 41.41 23.72
CA GLN A 86 26.32 41.75 23.80
C GLN A 86 25.72 42.07 22.42
N ALA A 87 26.44 42.80 21.57
CA ALA A 87 25.97 43.12 20.22
C ALA A 87 25.82 41.85 19.36
N LYS A 88 26.75 40.90 19.49
CA LYS A 88 26.70 39.63 18.77
C LYS A 88 25.54 38.75 19.26
N VAL A 89 25.39 38.59 20.58
CA VAL A 89 24.29 37.81 21.19
C VAL A 89 22.93 38.40 20.80
N LYS A 90 22.79 39.73 20.83
CA LYS A 90 21.54 40.40 20.43
C LYS A 90 21.21 40.16 18.96
N ARG A 91 22.21 40.20 18.08
CA ARG A 91 22.03 39.96 16.64
C ARG A 91 21.65 38.51 16.34
N GLU A 92 22.22 37.55 17.05
CA GLU A 92 21.86 36.13 16.92
C GLU A 92 20.44 35.86 17.42
N LEU A 93 20.05 36.40 18.58
CA LEU A 93 18.68 36.27 19.11
C LEU A 93 17.61 36.91 18.22
N GLU A 94 17.92 38.07 17.60
CA GLU A 94 17.00 38.71 16.67
C GLU A 94 16.87 37.92 15.36
N ALA A 95 17.95 37.31 14.88
CA ALA A 95 17.92 36.44 13.72
C ALA A 95 17.10 35.17 13.98
N GLU A 96 17.26 34.52 15.13
CA GLU A 96 16.43 33.37 15.53
C GLU A 96 14.95 33.76 15.67
N LYS A 97 14.66 34.91 16.28
CA LYS A 97 13.27 35.41 16.37
C LYS A 97 12.66 35.72 15.00
N LYS A 98 13.43 36.29 14.06
CA LYS A 98 12.97 36.53 12.69
C LYS A 98 12.74 35.24 11.92
N LEU A 99 13.61 34.24 12.09
CA LEU A 99 13.42 32.90 11.49
C LEU A 99 12.21 32.17 12.10
N ALA A 100 12.00 32.29 13.41
CA ALA A 100 10.82 31.73 14.09
C ALA A 100 9.52 32.44 13.69
N ALA A 101 9.55 33.77 13.53
CA ALA A 101 8.42 34.55 13.03
C ALA A 101 8.07 34.16 11.59
N ALA A 102 9.07 34.06 10.70
CA ALA A 102 8.89 33.58 9.32
C ALA A 102 8.35 32.13 9.28
N ALA A 103 8.80 31.26 10.18
CA ALA A 103 8.27 29.89 10.30
C ALA A 103 6.83 29.85 10.86
N SER A 104 6.43 30.83 11.66
CA SER A 104 5.05 30.96 12.16
C SER A 104 4.10 31.60 11.14
N GLU A 105 4.58 32.53 10.31
CA GLU A 105 3.79 33.11 9.21
C GLU A 105 3.52 32.08 8.10
N MET A 106 4.41 31.11 7.90
CA MET A 106 4.20 29.98 6.98
C MET A 106 3.27 28.88 7.54
N LYS A 107 2.87 28.94 8.82
CA LYS A 107 2.01 27.93 9.47
C LYS A 107 0.51 28.27 9.49
N THR A 108 0.11 29.50 9.15
CA THR A 108 -1.30 29.94 9.26
C THR A 108 -2.11 29.80 7.96
N GLU A 109 -1.50 29.32 6.87
CA GLU A 109 -2.19 29.05 5.59
C GLU A 109 -2.13 27.56 5.16
N SER A 110 -2.01 26.61 6.10
CA SER A 110 -1.97 25.19 5.76
C SER A 110 -2.80 24.30 6.69
N GLU A 111 -4.04 24.73 6.95
CA GLU A 111 -5.13 23.84 7.40
C GLU A 111 -6.25 23.79 6.35
N SER A 112 -5.90 23.34 5.15
CA SER A 112 -6.87 22.73 4.23
C SER A 112 -6.11 21.93 3.15
N GLU A 113 -6.54 20.68 2.99
CA GLU A 113 -6.14 19.73 1.94
C GLU A 113 -4.69 19.20 1.99
N SER A 114 -4.59 17.93 2.41
CA SER A 114 -3.45 17.06 2.22
C SER A 114 -3.19 16.84 0.71
N SER A 115 -2.55 17.81 0.07
CA SER A 115 -1.94 17.64 -1.24
C SER A 115 -0.64 16.85 -1.08
N PHE A 116 -0.57 15.75 -1.81
CA PHE A 116 0.63 14.95 -1.99
C PHE A 116 1.67 15.85 -2.66
N LYS A 117 2.58 16.46 -1.90
CA LYS A 117 3.75 17.14 -2.49
C LYS A 117 4.69 16.07 -2.99
N GLU A 118 4.55 15.77 -4.27
CA GLU A 118 5.56 15.08 -5.06
C GLU A 118 6.86 15.88 -4.90
N PHE A 119 7.78 15.36 -4.07
CA PHE A 119 9.15 15.81 -4.09
C PHE A 119 9.63 15.49 -5.50
N GLU A 120 9.89 16.51 -6.32
CA GLU A 120 10.73 16.36 -7.51
C GLU A 120 12.08 15.85 -7.02
N ALA A 121 12.19 14.52 -6.98
CA ALA A 121 13.44 13.84 -6.85
C ALA A 121 14.31 14.32 -8.00
N SER A 122 15.56 14.64 -7.69
CA SER A 122 16.54 15.22 -8.61
C SER A 122 16.39 14.69 -10.05
N PRO A 123 16.45 15.55 -11.09
CA PRO A 123 16.10 15.20 -12.47
C PRO A 123 17.06 14.22 -13.17
N ILE A 124 17.83 13.44 -12.40
CA ILE A 124 18.86 12.50 -12.84
C ILE A 124 18.62 11.09 -12.27
N LEU A 125 17.39 10.75 -11.86
CA LEU A 125 17.02 9.35 -11.69
C LEU A 125 16.65 8.77 -13.07
N ALA A 126 17.45 7.81 -13.56
CA ALA A 126 17.29 7.14 -14.85
C ALA A 126 16.03 6.24 -14.96
N VAL A 127 15.11 6.32 -14.00
CA VAL A 127 13.98 5.38 -13.87
C VAL A 127 12.70 6.19 -13.67
N LYS A 128 11.80 6.13 -14.66
CA LYS A 128 10.49 6.82 -14.66
C LYS A 128 9.51 6.32 -13.59
N GLY A 129 9.80 5.20 -12.93
CA GLY A 129 8.97 4.63 -11.86
C GLY A 129 9.20 3.14 -11.65
N VAL A 130 8.63 2.58 -10.57
CA VAL A 130 8.59 1.13 -10.30
C VAL A 130 7.22 0.60 -10.69
N TYR A 131 7.21 -0.36 -11.62
CA TYR A 131 5.99 -1.01 -12.11
C TYR A 131 5.98 -2.49 -11.75
N PHE A 132 4.78 -3.04 -11.63
CA PHE A 132 4.56 -4.41 -11.22
C PHE A 132 3.85 -5.19 -12.33
N LYS A 133 4.00 -6.52 -12.30
CA LYS A 133 3.23 -7.44 -13.15
C LYS A 133 2.72 -8.59 -12.30
N CYS A 134 1.45 -8.95 -12.44
CA CYS A 134 0.85 -10.08 -11.74
C CYS A 134 0.21 -11.05 -12.76
N PRO A 135 0.91 -12.14 -13.13
CA PRO A 135 0.40 -13.11 -14.12
C PRO A 135 -0.95 -13.77 -13.79
N LEU A 136 -1.41 -13.66 -12.54
CA LEU A 136 -2.68 -14.22 -12.08
C LEU A 136 -3.88 -13.31 -12.36
N ILE A 137 -3.65 -12.00 -12.38
CA ILE A 137 -4.71 -10.99 -12.52
C ILE A 137 -4.69 -10.43 -13.95
N GLY A 138 -3.51 -10.20 -14.53
CA GLY A 138 -3.40 -9.74 -15.91
C GLY A 138 -1.96 -9.62 -16.42
N PRO A 139 -1.77 -9.58 -17.76
CA PRO A 139 -0.45 -9.45 -18.38
C PRO A 139 0.13 -8.04 -18.35
N GLU A 140 -0.64 -7.05 -17.90
CA GLU A 140 -0.28 -5.64 -17.94
C GLU A 140 0.86 -5.27 -16.97
N ILE A 141 1.50 -4.13 -17.23
CA ILE A 141 2.55 -3.56 -16.39
C ILE A 141 2.04 -2.23 -15.87
N LEU A 142 1.68 -2.19 -14.59
CA LEU A 142 0.99 -1.06 -13.98
C LEU A 142 1.71 -0.60 -12.70
N SER A 143 1.40 0.61 -12.26
CA SER A 143 1.82 1.14 -10.97
C SER A 143 1.18 0.36 -9.81
N LYS A 144 1.69 0.57 -8.60
CA LYS A 144 1.13 -0.08 -7.40
C LYS A 144 -0.34 0.28 -7.17
N GLU A 145 -0.74 1.51 -7.46
CA GLU A 145 -2.08 2.02 -7.18
C GLU A 145 -3.12 1.42 -8.12
N GLU A 146 -2.81 1.39 -9.42
CA GLU A 146 -3.63 0.74 -10.45
C GLU A 146 -3.78 -0.76 -10.16
N TRP A 147 -2.69 -1.42 -9.74
CA TRP A 147 -2.75 -2.81 -9.32
C TRP A 147 -3.64 -3.04 -8.11
N ARG A 148 -3.69 -2.12 -7.14
CA ARG A 148 -4.58 -2.27 -5.98
C ARG A 148 -6.05 -2.30 -6.38
N VAL A 149 -6.45 -1.48 -7.34
CA VAL A 149 -7.80 -1.48 -7.88
C VAL A 149 -8.07 -2.82 -8.60
N LYS A 150 -7.17 -3.25 -9.49
CA LYS A 150 -7.32 -4.54 -10.17
C LYS A 150 -7.33 -5.75 -9.25
N ILE A 151 -6.50 -5.74 -8.20
CA ILE A 151 -6.50 -6.79 -7.17
C ILE A 151 -7.86 -6.83 -6.48
N LYS A 152 -8.40 -5.67 -6.10
CA LYS A 152 -9.72 -5.57 -5.49
C LYS A 152 -10.79 -6.14 -6.41
N ASP A 153 -10.87 -5.67 -7.65
CA ASP A 153 -11.88 -6.13 -8.62
C ASP A 153 -11.78 -7.63 -8.87
N PHE A 154 -10.56 -8.14 -9.07
CA PHE A 154 -10.31 -9.57 -9.21
C PHE A 154 -10.78 -10.36 -7.99
N LEU A 155 -10.49 -9.89 -6.77
CA LEU A 155 -10.96 -10.56 -5.56
C LEU A 155 -12.50 -10.54 -5.49
N TYR A 156 -13.16 -9.44 -5.81
CA TYR A 156 -14.63 -9.37 -5.82
C TYR A 156 -15.27 -10.27 -6.89
N GLU A 157 -14.69 -10.40 -8.08
CA GLU A 157 -15.13 -11.36 -9.10
C GLU A 157 -15.00 -12.81 -8.63
N GLN A 158 -13.93 -13.12 -7.89
CA GLN A 158 -13.67 -14.46 -7.33
C GLN A 158 -14.49 -14.74 -6.05
N LEU A 159 -15.26 -13.77 -5.56
CA LEU A 159 -16.07 -13.94 -4.35
C LEU A 159 -17.12 -15.03 -4.54
N GLY A 160 -17.61 -15.26 -5.77
CA GLY A 160 -18.62 -16.28 -6.07
C GLY A 160 -18.15 -17.73 -5.88
N GLU A 161 -16.86 -18.02 -6.05
CA GLU A 161 -16.32 -19.40 -5.99
C GLU A 161 -15.96 -19.80 -4.55
N GLU A 162 -15.23 -18.94 -3.84
CA GLU A 162 -14.69 -19.22 -2.49
C GLU A 162 -14.97 -18.03 -1.55
N ARG A 163 -16.26 -17.76 -1.28
CA ARG A 163 -16.73 -16.56 -0.54
C ARG A 163 -15.92 -16.28 0.74
N GLY A 164 -15.69 -17.29 1.57
CA GLY A 164 -15.00 -17.12 2.86
C GLY A 164 -13.52 -16.78 2.71
N LEU A 165 -12.78 -17.51 1.86
CA LEU A 165 -11.35 -17.29 1.65
C LEU A 165 -11.11 -15.97 0.93
N THR A 166 -11.92 -15.67 -0.08
CA THR A 166 -11.83 -14.43 -0.84
C THR A 166 -12.14 -13.21 0.04
N ALA A 167 -13.16 -13.27 0.90
CA ALA A 167 -13.43 -12.20 1.85
C ALA A 167 -12.26 -11.95 2.82
N CYS A 168 -11.62 -13.00 3.32
CA CYS A 168 -10.41 -12.89 4.13
C CYS A 168 -9.25 -12.22 3.35
N LEU A 169 -9.05 -12.59 2.08
CA LEU A 169 -8.05 -11.95 1.23
C LEU A 169 -8.35 -10.47 1.01
N ILE A 170 -9.61 -10.07 0.85
CA ILE A 170 -10.03 -8.66 0.73
C ILE A 170 -9.68 -7.91 2.02
N ILE A 171 -10.03 -8.46 3.18
CA ILE A 171 -9.73 -7.88 4.49
C ILE A 171 -8.22 -7.57 4.62
N HIS A 172 -7.35 -8.52 4.25
CA HIS A 172 -5.91 -8.33 4.35
C HIS A 172 -5.27 -7.49 3.22
N SER A 173 -5.85 -7.50 2.02
CA SER A 173 -5.21 -6.92 0.82
C SER A 173 -5.69 -5.51 0.49
N CYS A 174 -6.96 -5.19 0.76
CA CYS A 174 -7.58 -3.93 0.36
C CYS A 174 -7.42 -2.84 1.42
N ASN A 175 -7.30 -3.22 2.70
CA ASN A 175 -7.21 -2.29 3.82
C ASN A 175 -5.77 -1.81 4.09
N LYS A 176 -5.57 -0.49 4.26
CA LYS A 176 -4.22 0.11 4.48
C LYS A 176 -3.73 -0.05 5.92
N ASN A 177 -4.63 0.03 6.90
CA ASN A 177 -4.30 0.08 8.33
C ASN A 177 -4.26 -1.33 8.93
N LYS A 178 -3.07 -1.89 9.09
CA LYS A 178 -2.89 -3.27 9.60
C LYS A 178 -3.47 -3.46 11.01
N ASP A 179 -3.30 -2.48 11.89
CA ASP A 179 -3.81 -2.59 13.27
C ASP A 179 -5.34 -2.69 13.31
N LYS A 180 -6.04 -1.95 12.43
CA LYS A 180 -7.50 -2.04 12.33
C LYS A 180 -7.94 -3.38 11.73
N VAL A 181 -7.18 -3.89 10.77
CA VAL A 181 -7.42 -5.22 10.19
C VAL A 181 -7.29 -6.29 11.26
N GLU A 182 -6.24 -6.26 12.07
CA GLU A 182 -6.03 -7.23 13.14
C GLU A 182 -7.14 -7.17 14.20
N GLN A 183 -7.53 -5.96 14.63
CA GLN A 183 -8.66 -5.78 15.56
C GLN A 183 -10.00 -6.27 14.99
N CYS A 184 -10.21 -6.08 13.69
CA CYS A 184 -11.39 -6.58 12.99
C CYS A 184 -11.40 -8.11 12.98
N VAL A 185 -10.30 -8.72 12.54
CA VAL A 185 -10.11 -10.18 12.52
C VAL A 185 -10.32 -10.78 13.91
N GLU A 186 -9.74 -10.18 14.95
CA GLU A 186 -9.92 -10.63 16.34
C GLU A 186 -11.41 -10.58 16.75
N THR A 187 -12.12 -9.52 16.37
CA THR A 187 -13.55 -9.35 16.67
C THR A 187 -14.41 -10.37 15.91
N LEU A 188 -14.12 -10.60 14.62
CA LEU A 188 -14.79 -11.61 13.80
C LEU A 188 -14.57 -13.02 14.36
N CYS A 189 -13.33 -13.36 14.73
CA CYS A 189 -12.98 -14.62 15.37
C CYS A 189 -13.74 -14.82 16.68
N LYS A 190 -13.89 -13.79 17.51
CA LYS A 190 -14.69 -13.84 18.74
C LYS A 190 -16.16 -14.12 18.48
N TYR A 191 -16.76 -13.49 17.45
CA TYR A 191 -18.15 -13.78 17.09
C TYR A 191 -18.35 -15.24 16.68
N LEU A 192 -17.48 -15.75 15.80
CA LEU A 192 -17.54 -17.15 15.38
C LEU A 192 -17.27 -18.11 16.56
N GLU A 193 -16.32 -17.77 17.42
CA GLU A 193 -15.97 -18.57 18.59
C GLU A 193 -17.11 -18.69 19.59
N ASN A 194 -17.85 -17.61 19.84
CA ASN A 194 -19.03 -17.64 20.71
C ASN A 194 -20.12 -18.57 20.16
N ILE A 195 -20.34 -18.57 18.84
CA ILE A 195 -21.30 -19.46 18.18
C ILE A 195 -20.84 -20.91 18.25
N VAL A 196 -19.54 -21.18 18.04
CA VAL A 196 -18.98 -22.53 18.10
C VAL A 196 -19.03 -23.12 19.50
N HIS A 197 -18.75 -22.34 20.54
CA HIS A 197 -18.80 -22.82 21.92
C HIS A 197 -20.23 -22.94 22.46
N ASN A 198 -21.13 -22.07 22.04
CA ASN A 198 -22.51 -22.02 22.55
C ASN A 198 -23.52 -21.93 21.39
N PRO A 199 -23.71 -23.01 20.60
CA PRO A 199 -24.55 -22.99 19.40
C PRO A 199 -26.05 -22.83 19.69
N ASP A 200 -26.49 -23.14 20.91
CA ASP A 200 -27.91 -23.08 21.31
C ASP A 200 -28.32 -21.71 21.86
N GLU A 201 -27.38 -20.77 22.03
CA GLU A 201 -27.68 -19.48 22.63
C GLU A 201 -27.96 -18.40 21.56
N ASP A 202 -29.23 -18.02 21.42
CA ASP A 202 -29.71 -17.06 20.40
C ASP A 202 -29.13 -15.65 20.50
N LYS A 203 -28.50 -15.32 21.64
CA LYS A 203 -27.81 -14.04 21.83
C LYS A 203 -26.50 -13.96 21.01
N TYR A 204 -25.83 -15.09 20.79
CA TYR A 204 -24.58 -15.15 20.01
C TYR A 204 -24.83 -15.33 18.52
N GLN A 205 -26.02 -15.79 18.16
CA GLN A 205 -26.47 -15.91 16.77
C GLN A 205 -26.94 -14.58 16.17
N ARG A 206 -26.98 -13.49 16.95
CA ARG A 206 -27.45 -12.18 16.49
C ARG A 206 -26.47 -11.08 16.86
N ILE A 207 -26.05 -10.30 15.87
CA ILE A 207 -25.15 -9.15 16.05
C ILE A 207 -25.90 -7.90 15.62
N ARG A 208 -26.07 -6.94 16.53
CA ARG A 208 -26.66 -5.63 16.21
C ARG A 208 -25.67 -4.79 15.43
N MET A 209 -26.03 -4.30 14.25
CA MET A 209 -25.14 -3.47 13.43
C MET A 209 -24.88 -2.10 14.07
N SER A 210 -25.82 -1.60 14.88
CA SER A 210 -25.68 -0.38 15.68
C SER A 210 -24.78 -0.54 16.91
N ASN A 211 -24.24 -1.74 17.17
CA ASN A 211 -23.32 -1.96 18.28
C ASN A 211 -22.01 -1.19 18.05
N ARG A 212 -21.56 -0.46 19.07
CA ARG A 212 -20.35 0.37 19.01
C ARG A 212 -19.10 -0.41 18.55
N ILE A 213 -18.89 -1.61 19.07
CA ILE A 213 -17.73 -2.44 18.72
C ILE A 213 -17.81 -2.85 17.25
N PHE A 214 -19.01 -3.20 16.79
CA PHE A 214 -19.25 -3.57 15.39
C PHE A 214 -19.00 -2.39 14.44
N GLN A 215 -19.53 -1.20 14.77
CA GLN A 215 -19.34 0.00 13.97
C GLN A 215 -17.87 0.45 13.90
N GLU A 216 -17.18 0.47 15.04
CA GLU A 216 -15.79 0.96 15.10
C GLU A 216 -14.81 -0.03 14.45
N LYS A 217 -15.00 -1.34 14.62
CA LYS A 217 -14.02 -2.37 14.23
C LYS A 217 -14.35 -3.12 12.95
N VAL A 218 -15.63 -3.26 12.60
CA VAL A 218 -16.07 -4.13 11.49
C VAL A 218 -16.58 -3.32 10.30
N VAL A 219 -17.46 -2.34 10.51
CA VAL A 219 -18.08 -1.57 9.42
C VAL A 219 -17.05 -0.79 8.60
N GLY A 220 -15.98 -0.31 9.23
CA GLY A 220 -14.91 0.44 8.55
C GLY A 220 -13.91 -0.40 7.76
N ILE A 221 -14.07 -1.72 7.73
CA ILE A 221 -13.13 -2.65 7.08
C ILE A 221 -13.78 -3.29 5.86
N GLU A 222 -13.10 -3.14 4.72
CA GLU A 222 -13.55 -3.71 3.46
C GLU A 222 -13.41 -5.24 3.47
N GLY A 223 -14.44 -5.96 3.01
CA GLY A 223 -14.50 -7.43 3.02
C GLY A 223 -15.05 -8.04 4.31
N ALA A 224 -15.24 -7.25 5.37
CA ALA A 224 -15.67 -7.79 6.67
C ALA A 224 -17.14 -8.23 6.69
N LEU A 225 -18.02 -7.50 6.01
CA LEU A 225 -19.44 -7.87 5.88
C LEU A 225 -19.60 -9.08 4.97
N GLU A 226 -18.84 -9.14 3.88
CA GLU A 226 -18.79 -10.26 2.96
C GLU A 226 -18.29 -11.52 3.65
N PHE A 227 -17.33 -11.39 4.58
CA PHE A 227 -16.89 -12.50 5.42
C PHE A 227 -18.01 -13.01 6.33
N LEU A 228 -18.73 -12.12 7.01
CA LEU A 228 -19.87 -12.51 7.85
C LEU A 228 -20.99 -13.15 7.03
N SER A 229 -21.29 -12.61 5.85
CA SER A 229 -22.25 -13.22 4.93
C SER A 229 -21.79 -14.60 4.47
N ALA A 230 -20.51 -14.74 4.11
CA ALA A 230 -19.92 -16.03 3.77
C ALA A 230 -19.96 -17.02 4.94
N ALA A 231 -19.87 -16.53 6.18
CA ALA A 231 -19.95 -17.34 7.39
C ALA A 231 -21.38 -17.80 7.72
N GLY A 232 -22.42 -17.27 7.07
CA GLY A 232 -23.83 -17.64 7.28
C GLY A 232 -24.66 -16.57 8.01
N PHE A 233 -24.14 -15.35 8.18
CA PHE A 233 -24.93 -14.24 8.70
C PHE A 233 -25.74 -13.56 7.59
N LYS A 234 -27.02 -13.31 7.86
CA LYS A 234 -27.90 -12.52 6.99
C LYS A 234 -28.28 -11.22 7.67
N GLN A 235 -28.23 -10.14 6.91
CA GLN A 235 -28.76 -8.86 7.38
C GLN A 235 -30.29 -8.92 7.38
N GLN A 236 -30.90 -8.62 8.53
CA GLN A 236 -32.34 -8.55 8.73
C GLN A 236 -32.67 -7.30 9.54
N MET A 237 -33.74 -6.60 9.15
CA MET A 237 -34.29 -5.52 9.96
C MET A 237 -35.24 -6.12 10.99
N LEU A 238 -34.96 -5.89 12.26
CA LEU A 238 -35.77 -6.38 13.37
C LEU A 238 -36.24 -5.20 14.23
N PRO A 239 -37.46 -5.28 14.79
CA PRO A 239 -37.93 -4.28 15.74
C PRO A 239 -37.09 -4.35 17.02
N PHE A 240 -36.56 -3.20 17.45
CA PHE A 240 -35.80 -3.07 18.69
C PHE A 240 -36.31 -1.88 19.50
N GLN A 241 -36.84 -2.17 20.69
CA GLN A 241 -37.46 -1.22 21.61
C GLN A 241 -38.64 -0.45 20.99
N ASP A 242 -38.39 0.57 20.16
CA ASP A 242 -39.41 1.38 19.46
C ASP A 242 -38.99 1.79 18.03
N SER A 243 -37.87 1.25 17.51
CA SER A 243 -37.32 1.55 16.17
C SER A 243 -36.90 0.27 15.44
N GLU A 244 -36.84 0.32 14.11
CA GLU A 244 -36.26 -0.76 13.31
C GLU A 244 -34.73 -0.64 13.27
N ASP A 245 -34.03 -1.70 13.66
CA ASP A 245 -32.57 -1.78 13.61
C ASP A 245 -32.11 -2.91 12.70
N SER A 246 -30.96 -2.73 12.05
CA SER A 246 -30.33 -3.81 11.28
C SER A 246 -29.55 -4.76 12.20
N PHE A 247 -29.88 -6.05 12.11
CA PHE A 247 -29.18 -7.14 12.78
C PHE A 247 -28.60 -8.10 11.76
N LEU A 248 -27.43 -8.65 12.07
CA LEU A 248 -26.87 -9.81 11.39
C LEU A 248 -27.28 -11.05 12.17
N VAL A 249 -28.16 -11.86 11.58
CA VAL A 249 -28.69 -13.09 12.15
C VAL A 249 -27.99 -14.28 11.50
N PHE A 250 -27.41 -15.14 12.32
CA PHE A 250 -26.76 -16.37 11.88
C PHE A 250 -27.82 -17.43 11.53
N ASP A 251 -27.83 -17.88 10.28
CA ASP A 251 -28.74 -18.92 9.81
C ASP A 251 -28.02 -20.27 9.83
N LYS A 252 -28.43 -21.15 10.75
CA LYS A 252 -27.86 -22.50 10.93
C LYS A 252 -27.98 -23.37 9.67
N ASN A 253 -28.90 -23.05 8.76
CA ASN A 253 -29.15 -23.87 7.56
C ASN A 253 -28.21 -23.54 6.39
N GLU A 254 -27.57 -22.36 6.39
CA GLU A 254 -26.68 -21.94 5.28
C GLU A 254 -25.24 -22.41 5.48
N VAL A 255 -24.89 -22.86 6.69
CA VAL A 255 -23.58 -23.44 6.97
C VAL A 255 -23.69 -24.95 6.88
N GLU A 256 -23.19 -25.51 5.78
CA GLU A 256 -23.23 -26.95 5.49
C GLU A 256 -22.55 -27.83 6.57
N ASP A 257 -21.67 -27.26 7.41
CA ASP A 257 -21.13 -27.97 8.59
C ASP A 257 -20.43 -27.03 9.60
N MET A 258 -20.43 -27.38 10.89
CA MET A 258 -19.63 -26.67 11.93
C MET A 258 -18.13 -26.76 11.67
N GLU A 259 -17.70 -27.82 10.97
CA GLU A 259 -16.33 -27.96 10.46
C GLU A 259 -16.00 -26.85 9.46
N THR A 260 -16.96 -26.41 8.66
CA THR A 260 -16.80 -25.33 7.68
C THR A 260 -16.60 -23.98 8.38
N LEU A 261 -17.32 -23.75 9.46
CA LEU A 261 -17.16 -22.58 10.34
C LEU A 261 -15.78 -22.56 11.01
N ASN A 262 -15.34 -23.68 11.56
CA ASN A 262 -14.00 -23.83 12.12
C ASN A 262 -12.90 -23.70 11.05
N ALA A 263 -13.13 -24.27 9.86
CA ALA A 263 -12.22 -24.16 8.73
C ALA A 263 -12.08 -22.70 8.25
N ARG A 264 -13.15 -21.90 8.35
CA ARG A 264 -13.17 -20.46 8.06
C ARG A 264 -12.53 -19.64 9.19
N LYS A 265 -12.71 -20.03 10.46
CA LYS A 265 -11.98 -19.47 11.60
C LYS A 265 -10.46 -19.63 11.45
N ILE A 266 -9.98 -20.75 10.92
CA ILE A 266 -8.54 -21.00 10.64
C ILE A 266 -7.99 -20.15 9.48
N VAL A 267 -8.90 -19.63 8.64
CA VAL A 267 -8.53 -18.83 7.47
C VAL A 267 -8.42 -17.35 7.83
N CYS A 268 -9.21 -16.85 8.79
CA CYS A 268 -9.00 -15.58 9.49
C CYS A 268 -7.75 -15.59 10.36
#